data_AF-A0A2S2NX10-F1
#
_entry.id   AF-A0A2S2NX10-F1
#
_cell.length_a   1.000
_cell.length_b   1.000
_cell.length_c   1.000
_cell.angle_alpha   90.00
_cell.angle_beta   90.00
_cell.angle_gamma   90.00
#
_symmetry.space_group_name_H-M   'P 1'
#
loop_
_entity.id
_entity.type
_entity.pdbx_description
1 polymer ?
#
loop_
_entity_poly.entity_id
_entity_poly.type
_entity_poly.pdbx_seq_one_letter_code
_entity_poly.pdbx_strand_id
1 'polypeptide(L)'
;MAMDGGKYVVRQLNALLAKYRTMVRKGYACSNLSLSKTVSARSRVNRGNGRREYLLVVETLPGRSMFEVTVGQEDDSGAFGMLGDISRINMYGFQSYCTDDWRLKKHCYCVKKNWKSTGS
;
A
#
# COMPACT_ATOMS: atom_id res chain seq x y z
N MET A 1 14.28 4.27 15.29
CA MET A 1 12.91 4.81 15.26
C MET A 1 11.95 3.67 14.95
N ALA A 2 11.05 3.32 15.86
CA ALA A 2 10.01 2.32 15.61
C ALA A 2 9.08 2.85 14.51
N MET A 3 8.97 2.11 13.40
CA MET A 3 8.05 2.46 12.32
C MET A 3 6.64 2.03 12.71
N ASP A 4 5.67 2.93 12.61
CA ASP A 4 4.25 2.58 12.72
C ASP A 4 3.88 1.55 11.64
N GLY A 5 3.17 0.47 12.02
CA GLY A 5 2.71 -0.57 11.10
C GLY A 5 1.94 -0.01 9.91
N GLY A 6 1.14 1.05 10.09
CA GLY A 6 0.44 1.70 8.98
C GLY A 6 1.41 2.35 7.97
N LYS A 7 2.49 2.98 8.44
CA LYS A 7 3.53 3.56 7.57
C LYS A 7 4.33 2.48 6.86
N TYR A 8 4.58 1.35 7.52
CA TYR A 8 5.20 0.19 6.89
C TYR A 8 4.35 -0.32 5.72
N VAL A 9 3.05 -0.51 5.92
CA VAL A 9 2.12 -0.96 4.87
C VAL A 9 2.12 -0.03 3.66
N VAL A 10 2.05 1.29 3.88
CA VAL A 10 2.10 2.26 2.77
C VAL A 10 3.42 2.20 2.00
N ARG A 11 4.54 1.92 2.67
CA ARG A 11 5.82 1.69 1.99
C ARG A 11 5.77 0.45 1.09
N GLN A 12 5.18 -0.65 1.56
CA GLN A 12 5.01 -1.87 0.76
C GLN A 12 4.08 -1.63 -0.44
N LEU A 13 2.99 -0.88 -0.27
CA LEU A 13 2.14 -0.43 -1.37
C LEU A 13 2.93 0.32 -2.44
N ASN A 14 3.71 1.32 -2.05
CA ASN A 14 4.50 2.10 -3.00
C ASN A 14 5.60 1.28 -3.69
N ALA A 15 6.21 0.32 -2.98
CA ALA A 15 7.15 -0.62 -3.58
C ALA A 15 6.48 -1.51 -4.64
N LEU A 16 5.26 -1.99 -4.39
CA LEU A 16 4.45 -2.72 -5.37
C LEU A 16 4.13 -1.86 -6.59
N LEU A 17 3.69 -0.61 -6.38
CA LEU A 17 3.41 0.32 -7.48
C LEU A 17 4.66 0.62 -8.33
N ALA A 18 5.81 0.79 -7.69
CA ALA A 18 7.08 1.01 -8.37
C ALA A 18 7.52 -0.22 -9.19
N LYS A 19 7.33 -1.43 -8.65
CA LYS A 19 7.64 -2.70 -9.33
C LYS A 19 6.88 -2.86 -10.65
N TYR A 20 5.63 -2.43 -10.70
CA TYR A 20 4.76 -2.55 -11.88
C TYR A 20 4.61 -1.24 -12.66
N ARG A 21 5.49 -0.25 -12.47
CA ARG A 21 5.37 1.10 -13.07
C ARG A 21 5.22 1.17 -14.59
N THR A 22 5.58 0.11 -15.32
CA THR A 22 5.48 0.01 -16.78
C THR A 22 4.14 -0.54 -17.26
N MET A 23 3.33 -1.11 -16.36
CA MET A 23 2.02 -1.69 -16.66
C MET A 23 0.88 -0.66 -16.66
N VAL A 24 1.20 0.60 -16.96
CA VAL A 24 0.26 1.73 -17.04
C VAL A 24 0.27 2.31 -18.46
N ARG A 25 -0.88 2.84 -18.90
CA ARG A 25 -1.05 3.50 -20.19
C ARG A 25 -0.05 4.65 -20.34
N LYS A 26 0.43 4.85 -21.58
CA LYS A 26 1.36 5.94 -21.92
C LYS A 26 0.79 7.29 -21.47
N GLY A 27 1.64 8.13 -20.86
CA GLY A 27 1.24 9.43 -20.32
C GLY A 27 0.67 9.41 -18.90
N TYR A 28 0.57 8.24 -18.27
CA TYR A 28 0.07 8.09 -16.90
C TYR A 28 1.08 7.40 -15.97
N ALA A 29 0.85 7.53 -14.66
CA ALA A 29 1.56 6.84 -13.60
C ALA A 29 0.60 6.54 -12.43
N CYS A 30 0.97 5.59 -11.59
CA CYS A 30 0.39 5.49 -10.24
C CYS A 30 1.02 6.56 -9.36
N SER A 31 0.21 7.32 -8.62
CA SER A 31 0.74 8.29 -7.67
C SER A 31 1.42 7.57 -6.51
N ASN A 32 2.39 8.25 -5.90
CA ASN A 32 2.91 7.81 -4.60
C ASN A 32 1.78 7.94 -3.56
N LEU A 33 1.56 6.90 -2.77
CA LEU A 33 0.56 6.87 -1.73
C LEU A 33 1.16 7.35 -0.40
N SER A 34 0.35 8.04 0.40
CA SER A 34 0.69 8.42 1.77
C SER A 34 -0.34 7.88 2.75
N LEU A 35 0.07 7.61 3.98
CA LEU A 35 -0.86 7.21 5.04
C LEU A 35 -1.71 8.42 5.41
N SER A 36 -3.03 8.31 5.25
CA SER A 36 -3.97 9.28 5.80
C SER A 36 -4.18 9.01 7.28
N LYS A 37 -4.55 7.77 7.61
CA LYS A 37 -4.76 7.30 8.98
C LYS A 37 -4.78 5.77 9.03
N THR A 38 -4.45 5.22 10.20
CA THR A 38 -4.77 3.84 10.54
C THR A 38 -6.21 3.81 11.05
N VAL A 39 -7.11 3.18 10.30
CA VAL A 39 -8.54 3.11 10.59
C VAL A 39 -8.81 2.13 11.74
N SER A 40 -8.13 0.98 11.73
CA SER A 40 -8.19 0.02 12.83
C SER A 40 -6.90 -0.79 12.92
N ALA A 41 -6.53 -1.17 14.13
CA ALA A 41 -5.43 -2.09 14.38
C ALA A 41 -5.87 -3.12 15.42
N ARG A 42 -5.89 -4.40 15.04
CA ARG A 42 -6.17 -5.52 15.96
C ARG A 42 -4.93 -6.37 16.05
N SER A 43 -4.48 -6.69 17.26
CA SER A 43 -3.33 -7.56 17.46
C SER A 43 -3.72 -8.90 18.04
N ARG A 44 -2.91 -9.92 17.73
CA ARG A 44 -3.01 -11.27 18.28
C ARG A 44 -1.61 -11.82 18.38
N VAL A 45 -1.33 -12.52 19.47
CA VAL A 45 -0.05 -13.21 19.67
C VAL A 45 -0.21 -14.60 19.11
N ASN A 46 0.63 -14.96 18.14
CA ASN A 46 0.65 -16.29 17.57
C ASN A 46 1.26 -17.26 18.60
N ARG A 47 0.45 -18.19 19.09
CA ARG A 47 0.86 -19.13 20.14
C ARG A 47 1.93 -20.14 19.69
N GLY A 48 2.12 -20.32 18.38
CA GLY A 48 3.10 -21.26 17.84
C GLY A 48 4.53 -20.72 17.83
N ASN A 49 4.71 -19.42 17.61
CA ASN A 49 6.04 -18.79 17.50
C ASN A 49 6.22 -17.56 18.41
N GLY A 50 5.24 -17.21 19.23
CA GLY A 50 5.27 -16.03 20.10
C GLY A 50 5.10 -14.69 19.37
N ARG A 51 5.12 -14.67 18.03
CA ARG A 51 5.13 -13.45 17.23
C ARG A 51 3.82 -12.68 17.36
N ARG A 52 3.92 -11.36 17.50
CA ARG A 52 2.74 -10.49 17.48
C ARG A 52 2.31 -10.18 16.06
N GLU A 53 1.10 -10.55 15.72
CA GLU A 53 0.47 -10.28 14.43
C GLU A 53 -0.53 -9.14 14.57
N TYR A 54 -0.61 -8.29 13.56
CA TYR A 54 -1.49 -7.14 13.48
C TYR A 54 -2.33 -7.23 12.21
N LEU A 55 -3.64 -7.25 12.37
CA LEU A 55 -4.59 -6.95 11.30
C LEU A 55 -4.82 -5.44 11.28
N LEU A 56 -4.31 -4.79 10.25
CA LEU A 56 -4.38 -3.34 10.06
C LEU A 56 -5.36 -3.01 8.95
N VAL A 57 -6.16 -1.98 9.18
CA VAL A 57 -6.90 -1.28 8.12
C VAL A 57 -6.34 0.13 8.02
N VAL A 58 -5.84 0.50 6.86
CA VAL A 58 -5.23 1.81 6.59
C VAL A 58 -5.99 2.55 5.50
N GLU A 59 -6.16 3.86 5.67
CA GLU A 59 -6.64 4.77 4.63
C GLU A 59 -5.43 5.49 4.03
N THR A 60 -5.32 5.52 2.71
CA THR A 60 -4.26 6.24 1.99
C THR A 60 -4.78 7.40 1.16
N LEU A 61 -3.92 8.38 0.95
CA LEU A 61 -4.11 9.44 -0.03
C LEU A 61 -3.15 9.28 -1.21
N PRO A 62 -3.52 9.78 -2.40
CA PRO A 62 -4.84 10.26 -2.79
C PRO A 62 -5.89 9.13 -2.91
N GLY A 63 -7.16 9.50 -3.10
CA GLY A 63 -8.24 8.55 -3.40
C GLY A 63 -8.91 7.87 -2.19
N ARG A 64 -8.48 8.17 -0.96
CA ARG A 64 -9.10 7.68 0.30
C ARG A 64 -9.28 6.16 0.27
N SER A 65 -8.17 5.54 -0.06
CA SER A 65 -8.05 4.15 -0.42
C SER A 65 -7.91 3.30 0.83
N MET A 66 -8.83 2.35 1.06
CA MET A 66 -8.82 1.53 2.28
C MET A 66 -8.22 0.15 2.03
N PHE A 67 -7.16 -0.19 2.75
CA PHE A 67 -6.49 -1.48 2.62
C PHE A 67 -6.48 -2.23 3.95
N GLU A 68 -6.84 -3.50 3.91
CA GLU A 68 -6.67 -4.47 4.98
C GLU A 68 -5.42 -5.32 4.73
N VAL A 69 -4.64 -5.56 5.78
CA VAL A 69 -3.38 -6.30 5.69
C VAL A 69 -3.02 -6.91 7.04
N THR A 70 -2.40 -8.09 6.99
CA THR A 70 -1.81 -8.72 8.16
C THR A 70 -0.28 -8.56 8.14
N VAL A 71 0.27 -7.96 9.19
CA VAL A 71 1.70 -7.80 9.39
C VAL A 71 2.13 -8.44 10.70
N GLY A 72 3.30 -9.05 10.74
CA GLY A 72 3.88 -9.59 11.96
C GLY A 72 5.01 -8.70 12.44
N GLN A 73 5.09 -8.48 13.75
CA GLN A 73 6.19 -7.76 14.39
C GLN A 73 7.11 -8.76 15.07
N GLU A 74 8.40 -8.69 14.78
CA GLU A 74 9.44 -9.44 15.49
C GLU A 74 9.68 -8.80 16.87
N ASP A 75 9.71 -9.60 17.93
CA ASP A 75 9.81 -9.09 19.31
C ASP A 75 11.17 -8.41 19.58
N ASP A 76 12.26 -8.96 19.04
CA ASP A 76 13.63 -8.48 19.32
C ASP A 76 13.96 -7.15 18.62
N SER A 77 13.53 -7.00 17.37
CA SER A 77 13.88 -5.84 16.53
C SER A 77 12.74 -4.81 16.41
N GLY A 78 11.51 -5.19 16.78
CA GLY A 78 10.31 -4.42 16.52
C GLY A 78 10.00 -4.26 15.01
N ALA A 79 10.70 -4.99 14.13
CA ALA A 79 10.55 -4.89 12.69
C ALA A 79 9.24 -5.53 12.22
N PHE A 80 8.58 -4.87 11.26
CA PHE A 80 7.38 -5.38 10.62
C PHE A 80 7.72 -6.21 9.38
N GLY A 81 7.01 -7.33 9.23
CA GLY A 81 7.03 -8.19 8.05
C GLY A 81 5.61 -8.44 7.54
N MET A 82 5.44 -8.48 6.23
CA MET A 82 4.18 -8.89 5.60
C MET A 82 3.92 -10.37 5.86
N LEU A 83 2.72 -10.72 6.35
CA LEU A 83 2.31 -12.12 6.54
C LEU A 83 1.30 -12.59 5.47
N GLY A 84 0.79 -11.67 4.66
CA GLY A 84 -0.13 -11.97 3.56
C GLY A 84 -0.21 -10.81 2.58
N ASP A 85 -1.14 -10.92 1.63
CA ASP A 85 -1.35 -9.88 0.62
C ASP A 85 -2.04 -8.63 1.19
N ILE A 86 -1.90 -7.51 0.47
CA ILE A 86 -2.61 -6.27 0.76
C ILE A 86 -3.95 -6.32 0.02
N SER A 87 -5.05 -6.26 0.78
CA SER A 87 -6.40 -6.36 0.24
C SER A 87 -7.08 -4.99 0.25
N ARG A 88 -7.54 -4.54 -0.91
CA ARG A 88 -8.34 -3.31 -1.03
C ARG A 88 -9.80 -3.62 -0.66
N ILE A 89 -10.32 -2.94 0.36
CA ILE A 89 -11.63 -3.26 0.95
C ILE A 89 -12.76 -2.29 0.62
N ASN A 90 -12.47 -1.13 0.01
CA ASN A 90 -13.50 -0.22 -0.52
C ASN A 90 -13.46 -0.14 -2.05
N MET A 91 -14.57 0.28 -2.65
CA MET A 91 -14.71 0.39 -4.11
C MET A 91 -13.58 1.21 -4.75
N TYR A 92 -13.00 0.67 -5.82
CA TYR A 92 -11.94 1.31 -6.59
C TYR A 92 -12.45 2.51 -7.42
N GLY A 93 -13.69 2.43 -7.90
CA GLY A 93 -14.28 3.41 -8.82
C GLY A 93 -13.38 3.64 -10.05
N PHE A 94 -13.17 4.91 -10.40
CA PHE A 94 -12.30 5.32 -11.50
C PHE A 94 -10.86 5.63 -11.06
N GLN A 95 -10.36 5.12 -9.92
CA GLN A 95 -9.03 5.47 -9.44
C GLN A 95 -7.90 4.84 -10.29
N SER A 96 -8.10 3.62 -10.80
CA SER A 96 -7.09 2.85 -11.54
C SER A 96 -7.37 2.78 -13.05
N TYR A 97 -7.89 3.86 -13.65
CA TYR A 97 -8.33 3.90 -15.05
C TYR A 97 -7.20 3.77 -16.08
N CYS A 98 -5.96 4.07 -15.68
CA CYS A 98 -4.79 4.04 -16.54
C CYS A 98 -4.13 2.67 -16.67
N THR A 99 -4.71 1.59 -16.11
CA THR A 99 -4.15 0.25 -16.16
C THR A 99 -5.24 -0.81 -16.19
N ASP A 100 -4.97 -1.90 -16.90
CA ASP A 100 -5.79 -3.10 -16.94
C ASP A 100 -5.09 -4.29 -16.27
N ASP A 101 -3.89 -4.06 -15.71
CA ASP A 101 -3.15 -5.06 -14.94
C ASP A 101 -3.79 -5.24 -13.56
N TRP A 102 -4.22 -6.46 -13.24
CA TRP A 102 -4.93 -6.76 -11.99
C TRP A 102 -4.15 -6.41 -10.72
N ARG A 103 -2.82 -6.42 -10.77
CA ARG A 103 -1.94 -6.10 -9.62
C ARG A 103 -1.96 -4.62 -9.34
N LEU A 104 -1.98 -3.79 -10.37
CA LEU A 104 -2.13 -2.34 -10.22
C LEU A 104 -3.58 -1.90 -10.05
N LYS A 105 -4.53 -2.59 -10.68
CA LYS A 105 -5.96 -2.22 -10.65
C LYS A 105 -6.49 -2.06 -9.22
N LYS A 106 -6.00 -2.89 -8.29
CA LYS A 106 -6.44 -2.87 -6.90
C LYS A 106 -5.79 -1.77 -6.04
N HIS A 107 -4.67 -1.20 -6.48
CA HIS A 107 -3.80 -0.38 -5.62
C HIS A 107 -3.50 1.02 -6.18
N CYS A 108 -3.55 1.17 -7.50
CA CYS A 108 -3.07 2.35 -8.20
C CYS A 108 -4.09 3.49 -8.18
N TYR A 109 -3.65 4.68 -7.78
CA TYR A 109 -4.32 5.92 -8.08
C TYR A 109 -3.67 6.59 -9.30
N CYS A 110 -4.37 6.62 -10.42
CA CYS A 110 -3.83 7.07 -11.70
C CYS A 110 -3.76 8.59 -11.80
N VAL A 111 -2.60 9.08 -12.18
CA VAL A 111 -2.32 10.50 -12.44
C VAL A 111 -1.72 10.66 -13.84
N LYS A 112 -2.01 11.78 -14.50
CA LYS A 112 -1.28 12.16 -15.72
C LYS A 112 0.15 12.48 -15.34
N LYS A 113 1.12 11.98 -16.11
CA LYS A 113 2.49 12.46 -16.04
C LYS A 113 2.48 13.89 -16.54
N ASN A 114 2.73 14.85 -15.67
CA ASN A 114 3.05 16.20 -16.12
C ASN A 114 4.41 16.11 -16.82
N TRP A 115 4.39 16.01 -18.14
CA TRP A 115 5.56 16.21 -18.97
C TRP A 115 5.91 17.69 -18.85
N LYS A 116 6.63 18.08 -17.79
CA LYS A 116 7.59 19.16 -17.97
C LYS A 116 8.63 18.55 -18.89
N SER A 117 8.57 18.95 -20.15
CA SER A 117 9.69 18.84 -21.07
C SER A 117 10.93 19.36 -20.36
N THR A 118 11.76 18.46 -19.84
CA THR A 118 13.18 18.74 -19.73
C THR A 118 13.69 18.82 -21.15
N GLY A 119 13.54 20.00 -21.74
CA GLY A 119 14.46 20.45 -22.76
C GLY A 119 15.76 20.75 -22.04
N SER A 120 16.81 20.02 -22.40
CA SER A 120 18.21 20.41 -22.49
C SER A 120 18.94 19.23 -23.10
#